data_AF-A0AAD7CH71-F1
#
_entry.id   AF-A0AAD7CH71-F1
#
_cell.length_a   1.000
_cell.length_b   1.000
_cell.length_c   1.000
_cell.angle_alpha   90.00
_cell.angle_beta   90.00
_cell.angle_gamma   90.00
#
_symmetry.space_group_name_H-M   'P 1'
#
loop_
_entity.id
_entity.type
_entity.pdbx_description
1 polymer ?
#
loop_
_entity_poly.entity_id
_entity_poly.type
_entity_poly.pdbx_seq_one_letter_code
_entity_poly.pdbx_strand_id
1 'polypeptide(L)'
;MVLLVTSDNEQFTTEKEIVERSVLIKNMLEDVGESDQPIPLPNVSSSVLKKVLEYCEHHKGEPLPAADSEQSQDDTRKRTTDISEWDQKFITVDQEMLFEIILAANYLDIKSLLDVGCKTVANMIKGKTPEEIRKLFNIVNDFTPEEEAQIKKENEWAEDR
;
A
#
# COMPACT_ATOMS: atom_id res chain seq x y z
N MET A 1 3.61 15.68 20.49
CA MET A 1 4.04 15.92 19.09
C MET A 1 5.24 15.02 18.83
N VAL A 2 5.36 14.46 17.64
CA VAL A 2 6.45 13.58 17.21
C VAL A 2 7.13 14.21 16.01
N LEU A 3 8.46 14.23 16.01
CA LEU A 3 9.28 14.75 14.92
C LEU A 3 9.77 13.58 14.05
N LEU A 4 9.47 13.61 12.76
CA LEU A 4 9.91 12.64 11.76
C LEU A 4 10.90 13.29 10.81
N VAL A 5 11.96 12.58 10.41
CA VAL A 5 12.92 13.02 9.39
C VAL A 5 12.89 12.05 8.23
N THR A 6 12.70 12.56 7.03
CA THR A 6 12.60 11.78 5.78
C THR A 6 13.96 11.50 5.14
N SER A 7 13.98 10.62 4.14
CA SER A 7 15.20 10.23 3.43
C SER A 7 15.90 11.40 2.71
N ASP A 8 15.13 12.42 2.33
CA ASP A 8 15.58 13.68 1.74
C ASP A 8 15.81 14.79 2.78
N ASN A 9 15.88 14.42 4.07
CA ASN A 9 16.16 15.29 5.22
C ASN A 9 15.09 16.37 5.49
N GLU A 10 13.87 16.24 4.96
CA GLU A 10 12.75 17.09 5.39
C GLU A 10 12.21 16.63 6.76
N GLN A 11 11.79 17.60 7.57
CA GLN A 11 11.26 17.38 8.92
C GLN A 11 9.75 17.58 8.96
N PHE A 12 9.06 16.67 9.66
CA PHE A 12 7.61 16.71 9.86
C PHE A 12 7.31 16.64 11.34
N THR A 13 6.54 17.60 11.84
CA THR A 13 5.99 17.55 13.19
C THR A 13 4.52 17.18 13.10
N THR A 14 4.12 16.13 13.82
CA THR A 14 2.75 15.61 13.78
C THR A 14 2.33 15.08 15.16
N GLU A 15 1.05 14.79 15.31
CA GLU A 15 0.48 14.29 16.56
C GLU A 15 0.79 12.80 16.75
N LYS A 16 0.95 12.38 18.00
CA LYS A 16 1.28 10.99 18.35
C LYS A 16 0.20 10.02 17.85
N GLU A 17 -1.07 10.39 17.97
CA GLU A 17 -2.21 9.58 17.54
C GLU A 17 -2.21 9.29 16.03
N ILE A 18 -1.65 10.19 15.21
CA ILE A 18 -1.57 10.03 13.75
C ILE A 18 -0.51 8.98 13.41
N VAL A 19 0.67 9.11 14.01
CA VAL A 19 1.81 8.23 13.71
C VAL A 19 1.71 6.86 14.38
N GLU A 20 0.91 6.72 15.43
CA GLU A 20 0.63 5.43 16.06
C GLU A 20 -0.17 4.47 15.17
N ARG A 21 -0.71 4.93 14.03
CA ARG A 21 -1.21 4.03 12.98
C ARG A 21 -0.10 3.21 12.31
N SER A 22 1.13 3.71 12.35
CA SER A 22 2.32 2.93 11.98
C SER A 22 2.73 2.07 13.16
N VAL A 23 2.68 0.75 12.98
CA VAL A 23 3.13 -0.19 14.02
C VAL A 23 4.63 -0.01 14.28
N LEU A 24 5.43 0.26 13.23
CA LEU A 24 6.85 0.56 13.38
C LEU A 24 7.09 1.77 14.29
N ILE A 25 6.47 2.91 13.99
CA ILE A 25 6.68 4.15 14.75
C ILE A 25 6.12 4.00 16.17
N LYS A 26 4.98 3.34 16.33
CA LYS A 26 4.40 3.04 17.64
C LYS A 26 5.39 2.26 18.53
N ASN A 27 5.94 1.16 18.02
CA ASN A 27 6.90 0.34 18.77
C ASN A 27 8.16 1.14 19.11
N MET A 28 8.67 1.96 18.18
CA MET A 28 9.80 2.85 18.44
C MET A 28 9.52 3.86 19.56
N LEU A 29 8.32 4.45 19.58
CA LEU A 29 7.92 5.40 20.63
C LEU A 29 7.74 4.72 21.99
N GLU A 30 7.26 3.47 22.01
CA GLU A 30 7.12 2.67 23.24
C GLU A 30 8.49 2.28 23.82
N ASP A 31 9.46 1.92 22.97
CA ASP A 31 10.81 1.52 23.39
C ASP A 31 11.67 2.70 23.86
N VAL A 32 11.58 3.86 23.19
CA VAL A 32 12.41 5.04 23.46
C VAL A 32 11.80 5.93 24.56
N GLY A 33 10.47 5.89 24.74
CA GLY A 33 9.74 6.79 25.63
C GLY A 33 9.53 8.19 25.04
N GLU A 34 9.02 9.13 25.84
CA GLU A 34 8.89 10.54 25.41
C GLU A 34 10.28 11.15 25.20
N SER A 35 10.65 11.36 23.94
CA SER A 35 11.91 12.00 23.55
C SER A 35 11.65 13.08 22.49
N ASP A 36 12.40 14.17 22.56
CA ASP A 36 12.41 15.22 21.53
C ASP A 36 13.30 14.85 20.32
N GLN A 37 13.85 13.63 20.28
CA GLN A 37 14.71 13.19 19.19
C GLN A 37 13.87 12.86 17.95
N PRO A 38 14.28 13.33 16.76
CA PRO A 38 13.59 12.99 15.52
C PRO A 38 13.69 11.49 15.22
N ILE A 39 12.58 10.89 14.77
CA ILE A 39 12.55 9.53 14.25
C ILE A 39 12.98 9.56 12.77
N PRO A 40 14.10 8.91 12.40
CA PRO A 40 14.55 8.87 11.01
C PRO A 40 13.79 7.81 10.21
N LEU A 41 13.32 8.20 9.03
CA LEU A 41 12.61 7.37 8.04
C LEU A 41 13.42 7.33 6.73
N PRO A 42 14.56 6.61 6.69
CA PRO A 42 15.50 6.65 5.57
C PRO A 42 14.95 6.05 4.26
N ASN A 43 13.84 5.30 4.32
CA ASN A 43 13.21 4.67 3.17
C ASN A 43 11.96 5.41 2.67
N VAL A 44 11.65 6.58 3.22
CA VAL A 44 10.45 7.35 2.85
C VAL A 44 10.85 8.78 2.52
N SER A 45 10.55 9.21 1.30
CA SER A 45 10.74 10.59 0.85
C SER A 45 9.68 11.52 1.44
N SER A 46 9.96 12.82 1.46
CA SER A 46 9.03 13.84 1.93
C SER A 46 7.70 13.87 1.19
N SER A 47 7.68 13.66 -0.14
CA SER A 47 6.48 13.62 -0.95
C SER A 47 5.55 12.47 -0.54
N VAL A 48 6.14 11.30 -0.32
CA VAL A 48 5.41 10.09 0.09
C VAL A 48 4.95 10.22 1.53
N LEU A 49 5.80 10.71 2.43
CA LEU A 49 5.43 10.88 3.84
C LEU A 49 4.26 11.87 3.99
N LYS A 50 4.22 12.96 3.21
CA LYS A 50 3.06 13.88 3.18
C LYS A 50 1.75 13.13 2.89
N LYS A 51 1.77 12.22 1.91
CA LYS A 51 0.61 11.37 1.56
C LYS A 51 0.27 10.36 2.64
N VAL A 52 1.26 9.69 3.22
CA VAL A 52 1.04 8.74 4.32
C VAL A 52 0.42 9.44 5.54
N LEU A 53 0.90 10.64 5.89
CA LEU A 53 0.34 11.43 6.99
C LEU A 53 -1.08 11.92 6.69
N GLU A 54 -1.37 12.36 5.45
CA GLU A 54 -2.74 12.69 5.00
C GLU A 54 -3.69 11.51 5.22
N TYR A 55 -3.28 10.30 4.85
CA TYR A 55 -4.05 9.09 5.07
C TYR A 55 -4.26 8.77 6.54
N CYS A 56 -3.19 8.85 7.35
CA CYS A 56 -3.26 8.55 8.77
C CYS A 56 -4.13 9.55 9.53
N GLU A 57 -4.09 10.82 9.15
CA GLU A 57 -4.93 11.87 9.71
C GLU A 57 -6.42 11.64 9.40
N HIS A 58 -6.75 11.26 8.16
CA HIS A 58 -8.14 10.98 7.80
C HIS A 58 -8.71 9.81 8.60
N HIS A 59 -7.93 8.73 8.75
CA HIS A 59 -8.38 7.50 9.42
C HIS A 59 -8.03 7.46 10.91
N LYS A 60 -7.79 8.62 11.52
CA LYS A 60 -7.54 8.71 12.96
C LYS A 60 -8.80 8.28 13.73
N GLY A 61 -8.60 7.48 14.77
CA GLY A 61 -9.71 6.97 15.60
C GLY A 61 -10.50 5.81 15.00
N GLU A 62 -10.21 5.39 13.76
CA GLU A 62 -10.72 4.11 13.27
C GLU A 62 -9.99 2.94 13.94
N PRO A 63 -10.68 1.82 14.20
CA PRO A 63 -10.04 0.64 14.75
C PRO A 63 -8.92 0.18 13.81
N LEU A 64 -7.70 0.09 14.33
CA LEU A 64 -6.59 -0.49 13.60
C LEU A 64 -6.97 -1.94 13.23
N PRO A 65 -6.75 -2.36 11.97
CA PRO A 65 -6.97 -3.76 11.61
C PRO A 65 -6.09 -4.61 12.52
N ALA A 66 -6.72 -5.51 13.30
CA ALA A 66 -5.99 -6.38 14.22
C ALA A 66 -4.96 -7.19 13.41
N ALA A 67 -3.72 -7.24 13.93
CA ALA A 67 -2.62 -7.99 13.31
C ALA A 67 -3.00 -9.46 13.02
N ASP A 68 -3.87 -10.03 13.85
CA ASP A 68 -4.42 -11.40 13.75
C ASP A 68 -5.92 -11.43 13.44
N SER A 69 -6.47 -10.42 12.76
CA SER A 69 -7.73 -10.65 12.07
C SER A 69 -7.43 -11.56 10.88
N GLU A 70 -7.39 -12.88 11.13
CA GLU A 70 -7.64 -13.91 10.15
C GLU A 70 -9.05 -13.66 9.59
N GLN A 71 -9.18 -12.63 8.74
CA GLN A 71 -10.30 -12.58 7.83
C GLN A 71 -10.23 -13.89 7.07
N SER A 72 -11.24 -14.72 7.27
CA SER A 72 -11.35 -15.98 6.55
C SER A 72 -11.09 -15.69 5.06
N GLN A 73 -10.37 -16.57 4.37
CA GLN A 73 -10.08 -16.39 2.94
C GLN A 73 -11.35 -16.08 2.10
N ASP A 74 -12.53 -16.47 2.59
CA ASP A 74 -13.83 -16.16 1.99
C ASP A 74 -14.27 -14.69 2.18
N ASP A 75 -14.00 -14.06 3.33
CA ASP A 75 -14.24 -12.62 3.57
C ASP A 75 -13.27 -11.75 2.75
N THR A 76 -12.00 -12.16 2.68
CA THR A 76 -10.98 -11.47 1.87
C THR A 76 -11.34 -11.53 0.38
N ARG A 77 -11.79 -12.70 -0.12
CA ARG A 77 -12.24 -12.88 -1.52
C ARG A 77 -13.44 -12.01 -1.86
N LYS A 78 -14.44 -11.88 -0.98
CA LYS A 78 -15.66 -11.09 -1.20
C LYS A 78 -15.44 -9.57 -1.16
N ARG A 79 -14.38 -9.09 -0.49
CA ARG A 79 -14.06 -7.65 -0.36
C ARG A 79 -12.77 -7.23 -1.05
N THR A 80 -12.26 -8.04 -1.98
CA THR A 80 -10.98 -7.80 -2.68
C THR A 80 -10.90 -6.48 -3.44
N THR A 81 -12.04 -5.83 -3.71
CA THR A 81 -12.10 -4.60 -4.51
C THR A 81 -12.80 -3.45 -3.82
N ASP A 82 -13.33 -3.67 -2.61
CA ASP A 82 -14.09 -2.64 -1.91
C ASP A 82 -13.14 -1.71 -1.16
N ILE A 83 -13.16 -0.45 -1.56
CA ILE A 83 -12.32 0.65 -1.10
C ILE A 83 -13.28 1.83 -0.89
N SER A 84 -13.16 2.54 0.23
CA SER A 84 -14.02 3.69 0.52
C SER A 84 -13.89 4.77 -0.56
N GLU A 85 -14.92 5.60 -0.76
CA GLU A 85 -14.86 6.67 -1.77
C GLU A 85 -13.72 7.66 -1.51
N TRP A 86 -13.38 7.89 -0.24
CA TRP A 86 -12.27 8.76 0.12
C TRP A 86 -10.93 8.10 -0.23
N ASP A 87 -10.75 6.84 0.15
CA ASP A 87 -9.55 6.07 -0.16
C ASP A 87 -9.30 5.95 -1.66
N GLN A 88 -10.36 5.74 -2.44
CA GLN A 88 -10.28 5.72 -3.91
C GLN A 88 -9.74 7.05 -4.44
N LYS A 89 -10.23 8.19 -3.94
CA LYS A 89 -9.75 9.51 -4.35
C LYS A 89 -8.32 9.77 -3.87
N PHE A 90 -8.00 9.37 -2.65
CA PHE A 90 -6.67 9.52 -2.05
C PHE A 90 -5.60 8.77 -2.86
N ILE A 91 -5.90 7.51 -3.24
CA ILE A 91 -4.98 6.61 -3.93
C ILE A 91 -4.98 6.82 -5.45
N THR A 92 -5.82 7.73 -5.96
CA THR A 92 -5.79 8.15 -7.37
C THR A 92 -4.61 9.10 -7.60
N VAL A 93 -3.43 8.51 -7.72
CA VAL A 93 -2.16 9.16 -8.04
C VAL A 93 -1.52 8.47 -9.26
N ASP A 94 -0.40 9.00 -9.74
CA ASP A 94 0.38 8.31 -10.77
C ASP A 94 0.96 6.98 -10.23
N GLN A 95 1.35 6.08 -11.14
CA GLN A 95 1.80 4.74 -10.78
C GLN A 95 3.06 4.76 -9.90
N GLU A 96 3.98 5.69 -10.14
CA GLU A 96 5.23 5.80 -9.38
C GLU A 96 4.91 6.14 -7.91
N MET A 97 4.12 7.19 -7.68
CA MET A 97 3.63 7.56 -6.35
C MET A 97 2.82 6.44 -5.70
N LEU A 98 1.99 5.71 -6.45
CA LEU A 98 1.23 4.57 -5.92
C LEU A 98 2.16 3.47 -5.38
N PHE A 99 3.18 3.10 -6.15
CA PHE A 99 4.15 2.08 -5.71
C PHE A 99 4.97 2.57 -4.52
N GLU A 100 5.39 3.84 -4.51
CA GLU A 100 6.09 4.41 -3.37
C GLU A 100 5.22 4.43 -2.10
N ILE A 101 3.93 4.76 -2.20
CA ILE A 101 2.97 4.69 -1.09
C ILE A 101 2.86 3.25 -0.57
N ILE A 102 2.77 2.25 -1.46
CA ILE A 102 2.71 0.83 -1.08
C ILE A 102 3.98 0.40 -0.34
N LEU A 103 5.15 0.78 -0.85
CA LEU A 103 6.44 0.46 -0.23
C LEU A 103 6.58 1.15 1.14
N ALA A 104 6.20 2.41 1.25
CA ALA A 104 6.21 3.15 2.51
C ALA A 104 5.21 2.57 3.52
N ALA A 105 4.01 2.18 3.08
CA ALA A 105 3.01 1.55 3.94
C ALA A 105 3.50 0.21 4.49
N ASN A 106 4.18 -0.60 3.67
CA ASN A 106 4.82 -1.84 4.11
C ASN A 106 5.98 -1.57 5.08
N TYR A 107 6.83 -0.59 4.77
CA TYR A 107 7.97 -0.22 5.61
C TYR A 107 7.54 0.30 7.00
N LEU A 108 6.53 1.17 7.02
CA LEU A 108 5.96 1.74 8.25
C LEU A 108 4.98 0.79 8.95
N ASP A 109 4.71 -0.37 8.37
CA ASP A 109 3.75 -1.34 8.87
C ASP A 109 2.36 -0.73 9.15
N ILE A 110 1.78 -0.15 8.08
CA ILE A 110 0.43 0.41 8.06
C ILE A 110 -0.44 -0.49 7.18
N LYS A 111 -0.91 -1.60 7.76
CA LYS A 111 -1.68 -2.63 7.02
C LYS A 111 -2.88 -2.07 6.25
N SER A 112 -3.64 -1.12 6.80
CA SER A 112 -4.82 -0.58 6.12
C SER A 112 -4.47 0.18 4.83
N LEU A 113 -3.37 0.94 4.85
CA LEU A 113 -2.88 1.67 3.68
C LEU A 113 -2.31 0.71 2.63
N LEU A 114 -1.58 -0.31 3.09
CA LEU A 114 -1.08 -1.38 2.23
C LEU A 114 -2.24 -2.10 1.52
N ASP A 115 -3.29 -2.46 2.26
CA ASP A 115 -4.49 -3.09 1.71
C ASP A 115 -5.17 -2.20 0.65
N VAL A 116 -5.31 -0.88 0.88
CA VAL A 116 -5.88 0.06 -0.11
C VAL A 116 -5.03 0.10 -1.38
N GLY A 117 -3.70 0.17 -1.26
CA GLY A 117 -2.79 0.16 -2.39
C GLY A 117 -2.86 -1.16 -3.19
N CYS A 118 -2.81 -2.31 -2.52
CA CYS A 118 -2.94 -3.62 -3.15
C CYS A 118 -4.29 -3.81 -3.85
N LYS A 119 -5.40 -3.39 -3.23
CA LYS A 119 -6.73 -3.45 -3.86
C LYS A 119 -6.82 -2.55 -5.09
N THR A 120 -6.17 -1.38 -5.06
CA THR A 120 -6.13 -0.46 -6.21
C THR A 120 -5.40 -1.09 -7.38
N VAL A 121 -4.23 -1.68 -7.14
CA VAL A 121 -3.47 -2.42 -8.18
C VAL A 121 -4.27 -3.62 -8.70
N ALA A 122 -4.94 -4.36 -7.82
CA ALA A 122 -5.81 -5.47 -8.21
C ALA A 122 -6.98 -5.01 -9.11
N ASN A 123 -7.60 -3.87 -8.79
CA ASN A 123 -8.64 -3.25 -9.62
C ASN A 123 -8.13 -2.80 -10.99
N MET A 124 -6.87 -2.35 -11.09
CA MET A 124 -6.24 -2.01 -12.36
C MET A 124 -6.01 -3.23 -13.26
N ILE A 125 -5.76 -4.40 -12.65
CA ILE A 125 -5.52 -5.68 -13.35
C ILE A 125 -6.84 -6.36 -13.73
N LYS A 126 -7.87 -6.22 -12.91
CA LYS A 126 -9.15 -6.91 -13.06
C LYS A 126 -9.79 -6.63 -14.42
N GLY A 127 -10.09 -7.69 -15.17
CA GLY A 127 -10.76 -7.61 -16.46
C GLY A 127 -9.88 -7.18 -17.64
N LYS A 128 -8.56 -7.00 -17.43
CA LYS A 128 -7.60 -6.75 -18.51
C LYS A 128 -7.01 -8.04 -19.04
N THR A 129 -6.66 -8.05 -20.33
CA THR A 129 -5.91 -9.16 -20.93
C THR A 129 -4.43 -9.13 -20.46
N PRO A 130 -3.70 -10.26 -20.55
CA PRO A 130 -2.26 -10.28 -20.25
C PRO A 130 -1.47 -9.23 -21.04
N GLU A 131 -1.84 -8.97 -22.29
CA GLU A 131 -1.20 -7.97 -23.14
C GLU A 131 -1.47 -6.53 -22.67
N GLU A 132 -2.69 -6.24 -22.22
CA GLU A 132 -3.05 -4.95 -21.64
C GLU A 132 -2.36 -4.70 -20.31
N ILE A 133 -2.26 -5.74 -19.45
CA ILE A 133 -1.53 -5.67 -18.18
C ILE A 133 -0.05 -5.40 -18.45
N ARG A 134 0.56 -6.12 -19.39
CA ARG A 134 1.97 -5.90 -19.79
C ARG A 134 2.19 -4.47 -20.25
N LYS A 135 1.31 -3.92 -21.10
CA LYS A 135 1.39 -2.51 -21.53
C LYS A 135 1.20 -1.53 -20.37
N LEU A 136 0.24 -1.78 -19.49
CA LEU A 136 -0.10 -0.89 -18.38
C LEU A 136 1.04 -0.74 -17.37
N PHE A 137 1.73 -1.84 -17.07
CA PHE A 137 2.85 -1.89 -16.12
C PHE A 137 4.21 -1.86 -16.81
N ASN A 138 4.25 -1.63 -18.13
CA ASN A 138 5.47 -1.62 -18.94
C ASN A 138 6.35 -2.88 -18.75
N ILE A 139 5.71 -4.05 -18.69
CA ILE A 139 6.35 -5.36 -18.53
C ILE A 139 6.70 -5.94 -19.89
N VAL A 140 7.95 -6.35 -20.07
CA VAL A 140 8.42 -7.04 -21.27
C VAL A 140 7.91 -8.49 -21.27
N ASN A 141 7.36 -8.95 -22.40
CA ASN A 141 7.04 -10.38 -22.55
C ASN A 141 8.33 -11.17 -22.71
N ASP A 142 8.65 -12.00 -21.72
CA ASP A 142 9.83 -12.85 -21.65
C ASP A 142 9.55 -14.31 -22.04
N PHE A 143 8.31 -14.65 -22.37
CA PHE A 143 7.94 -15.96 -22.89
C PHE A 143 8.28 -16.13 -24.36
N THR A 144 8.75 -17.32 -24.73
CA THR A 144 8.80 -17.75 -26.13
C THR A 144 7.39 -17.99 -26.68
N PRO A 145 7.19 -17.95 -28.02
CA PRO A 145 5.88 -18.23 -28.62
C PRO A 145 5.33 -19.63 -28.27
N GLU A 146 6.21 -20.61 -28.06
CA GLU A 146 5.83 -21.98 -27.68
C GLU A 146 5.37 -22.05 -26.21
N GLU A 147 6.06 -21.36 -25.30
CA GLU A 147 5.65 -21.26 -23.89
C GLU A 147 4.34 -20.48 -23.75
N GLU A 148 4.17 -19.38 -24.47
CA GLU A 148 2.91 -18.60 -24.43
C GLU A 148 1.73 -19.42 -24.96
N ALA A 149 1.91 -20.18 -26.04
CA ALA A 149 0.88 -21.07 -26.56
C ALA A 149 0.55 -22.21 -25.59
N GLN A 150 1.55 -22.78 -24.90
CA GLN A 150 1.34 -23.81 -23.89
C GLN A 150 0.59 -23.26 -22.68
N ILE A 151 1.03 -22.12 -22.12
CA ILE A 151 0.38 -21.46 -20.98
C ILE A 151 -1.05 -21.07 -21.34
N LYS A 152 -1.30 -20.56 -22.56
CA LYS A 152 -2.65 -20.24 -23.00
C LYS A 152 -3.53 -21.49 -23.03
N LYS A 153 -3.06 -22.58 -23.65
CA LYS A 153 -3.75 -23.87 -23.71
C LYS A 153 -4.04 -24.44 -22.31
N GLU A 154 -3.10 -24.34 -21.39
CA GLU A 154 -3.26 -24.80 -20.00
C GLU A 154 -4.27 -23.95 -19.21
N ASN A 155 -4.51 -22.71 -19.60
CA ASN A 155 -5.42 -21.78 -18.93
C ASN A 155 -6.74 -21.51 -19.69
N GLU A 156 -7.01 -22.22 -20.80
CA GLU A 156 -8.26 -22.09 -21.57
C GLU A 156 -9.52 -22.29 -20.70
N TRP A 157 -9.43 -23.13 -19.66
CA TRP A 157 -10.53 -23.38 -18.70
C TRP A 157 -10.98 -22.13 -17.92
N ALA A 158 -10.15 -21.08 -17.86
CA ALA A 158 -10.44 -19.83 -17.17
C ALA A 158 -11.04 -18.75 -18.06
N GLU A 159 -10.95 -18.89 -19.40
CA GLU A 159 -11.51 -17.92 -20.37
C GLU A 159 -13.01 -18.13 -20.63
N ASP A 160 -13.55 -19.30 -20.31
CA ASP A 160 -14.93 -19.73 -20.64
C ASP A 160 -15.96 -19.46 -19.52
N ARG A 161 -15.69 -18.50 -18.61
CA ARG A 161 -16.53 -18.22 -17.42
C ARG A 161 -16.87 -16.75 -17.20
#